data_AF-A0A6B1EYS2-F1
#
_entry.id   AF-A0A6B1EYS2-F1
#
_cell.length_a   1.000
_cell.length_b   1.000
_cell.length_c   1.000
_cell.angle_alpha   90.00
_cell.angle_beta   90.00
_cell.angle_gamma   90.00
#
_symmetry.space_group_name_H-M   'P 1'
#
loop_
_entity.id
_entity.type
_entity.pdbx_description
1 polymer ?
#
loop_
_entity_poly.entity_id
_entity_poly.type
_entity_poly.pdbx_seq_one_letter_code
_entity_poly.pdbx_strand_id
1 'polypeptide(L)'
;LTLTADRIISELQRQGEDTLSGYQITRLEHALQAGTRAYRDGADLDWIVSALLHDIGDGLAPQNHDRFSAEVIRPYVREEVTWVIEHHGIFQMIYYAHHYGWEPDAREKFRDNIYFKSCEDFCERWDQASFDPDYPFESIEFFEPMIREVFSRKAYDPQYIQSGVVKGLPEVTE
;
A
#
# COMPACT_ATOMS: atom_id res chain seq x y z
N LEU A 1 -4.02 -22.66 -2.92
CA LEU A 1 -3.11 -21.54 -2.61
C LEU A 1 -2.36 -21.06 -3.86
N THR A 2 -2.06 -21.93 -4.83
CA THR A 2 -1.39 -21.57 -6.10
C THR A 2 -2.11 -20.53 -6.97
N LEU A 3 -3.39 -20.23 -6.69
CA LEU A 3 -4.20 -19.25 -7.44
C LEU A 3 -4.36 -17.90 -6.71
N THR A 4 -3.75 -17.69 -5.54
CA THR A 4 -3.92 -16.44 -4.80
C THR A 4 -3.43 -15.24 -5.62
N ALA A 5 -2.24 -15.34 -6.21
CA ALA A 5 -1.70 -14.27 -7.07
C ALA A 5 -2.63 -13.93 -8.25
N ASP A 6 -3.23 -14.94 -8.90
CA ASP A 6 -4.15 -14.70 -10.03
C ASP A 6 -5.41 -13.94 -9.59
N ARG A 7 -5.93 -14.24 -8.38
CA ARG A 7 -7.08 -13.51 -7.82
C ARG A 7 -6.73 -12.07 -7.46
N ILE A 8 -5.53 -11.84 -6.94
CA ILE A 8 -5.02 -10.50 -6.64
C ILE A 8 -4.88 -9.67 -7.92
N ILE A 9 -4.27 -10.23 -8.95
CA ILE A 9 -4.12 -9.57 -10.26
C ILE A 9 -5.50 -9.27 -10.86
N SER A 10 -6.43 -10.23 -10.82
CA SER A 10 -7.79 -10.03 -11.31
C SER A 10 -8.54 -8.92 -10.55
N GLU A 11 -8.31 -8.78 -9.24
CA GLU A 11 -8.94 -7.73 -8.45
C GLU A 11 -8.35 -6.35 -8.76
N LEU A 12 -7.02 -6.24 -8.91
CA LEU A 12 -6.39 -5.02 -9.39
C LEU A 12 -6.93 -4.60 -10.76
N GLN A 13 -7.06 -5.53 -11.71
CA GLN A 13 -7.62 -5.23 -13.03
C GLN A 13 -9.05 -4.69 -12.94
N ARG A 14 -9.88 -5.28 -12.07
CA ARG A 14 -11.27 -4.83 -11.84
C ARG A 14 -11.33 -3.40 -11.31
N GLN A 15 -10.35 -2.97 -10.51
CA GLN A 15 -10.24 -1.60 -10.02
C GLN A 15 -9.95 -0.55 -11.12
N GLY A 16 -9.65 -0.98 -12.36
CA GLY A 16 -9.59 -0.11 -13.52
C GLY A 16 -10.95 0.24 -14.14
N GLU A 17 -12.03 -0.44 -13.73
CA GLU A 17 -13.39 -0.19 -14.23
C GLU A 17 -14.09 0.98 -13.51
N ASP A 18 -13.59 1.36 -12.32
CA ASP A 18 -14.13 2.42 -11.49
C ASP A 18 -13.16 3.61 -11.37
N THR A 19 -13.70 4.82 -11.50
CA THR A 19 -12.95 6.07 -11.24
C THR A 19 -13.11 6.51 -9.79
N LEU A 20 -12.06 7.14 -9.26
CA LEU A 20 -12.09 7.79 -7.96
C LEU A 20 -12.91 9.08 -8.05
N SER A 21 -13.98 9.20 -7.27
CA SER A 21 -14.84 10.40 -7.29
C SER A 21 -14.01 11.65 -6.96
N GLY A 22 -13.96 12.59 -7.90
CA GLY A 22 -13.18 13.84 -7.77
C GLY A 22 -11.75 13.77 -8.31
N TYR A 23 -11.27 12.60 -8.73
CA TYR A 23 -9.95 12.41 -9.33
C TYR A 23 -10.05 12.06 -10.81
N GLN A 24 -8.98 12.34 -11.55
CA GLN A 24 -8.89 12.05 -12.99
C GLN A 24 -8.29 10.67 -13.29
N ILE A 25 -8.08 9.85 -12.26
CA ILE A 25 -7.50 8.52 -12.37
C ILE A 25 -8.42 7.46 -11.77
N THR A 26 -8.26 6.23 -12.23
CA THR A 26 -8.87 5.02 -11.68
C THR A 26 -8.14 4.56 -10.42
N ARG A 27 -8.77 3.64 -9.69
CA ARG A 27 -8.14 3.00 -8.52
C ARG A 27 -6.93 2.15 -8.90
N LEU A 28 -7.01 1.46 -10.04
CA LEU A 28 -5.87 0.73 -10.58
C LEU A 28 -4.69 1.66 -10.90
N GLU A 29 -4.94 2.81 -11.53
CA GLU A 29 -3.88 3.78 -11.82
C GLU A 29 -3.23 4.28 -10.53
N HIS A 30 -4.01 4.61 -9.50
CA HIS A 30 -3.49 4.98 -8.18
C HIS A 30 -2.57 3.88 -7.60
N ALA A 31 -3.02 2.64 -7.62
CA ALA A 31 -2.24 1.49 -7.16
C ALA A 31 -0.93 1.32 -7.96
N LEU A 32 -0.98 1.42 -9.29
CA LEU A 32 0.20 1.31 -10.16
C LEU A 32 1.19 2.46 -9.93
N GLN A 33 0.70 3.68 -9.69
CA GLN A 33 1.54 4.81 -9.32
C GLN A 33 2.27 4.57 -8.00
N ALA A 34 1.55 4.13 -6.96
CA ALA A 34 2.14 3.85 -5.65
C ALA A 34 3.21 2.75 -5.73
N GLY A 35 2.90 1.63 -6.40
CA GLY A 35 3.87 0.56 -6.65
C GLY A 35 5.08 1.02 -7.46
N THR A 36 4.87 1.90 -8.45
CA THR A 36 5.94 2.46 -9.28
C THR A 36 6.86 3.37 -8.48
N ARG A 37 6.32 4.22 -7.61
CA ARG A 37 7.11 5.08 -6.73
C ARG A 37 7.97 4.25 -5.78
N ALA A 38 7.38 3.24 -5.14
CA ALA A 38 8.13 2.31 -4.29
C ALA A 38 9.26 1.60 -5.05
N TYR A 39 8.98 1.12 -6.28
CA TYR A 39 9.99 0.49 -7.12
C TYR A 39 11.13 1.45 -7.51
N ARG A 40 10.80 2.66 -7.95
CA ARG A 40 11.79 3.68 -8.37
C ARG A 40 12.63 4.21 -7.21
N ASP A 41 12.08 4.23 -6.00
CA ASP A 41 12.81 4.53 -4.77
C ASP A 41 13.77 3.40 -4.36
N GLY A 42 13.78 2.26 -5.06
CA GLY A 42 14.62 1.12 -4.73
C GLY A 42 14.12 0.32 -3.53
N ALA A 43 12.81 0.35 -3.26
CA ALA A 43 12.22 -0.39 -2.17
C ALA A 43 12.33 -1.91 -2.40
N ASP A 44 12.29 -2.66 -1.32
CA ASP A 44 12.26 -4.11 -1.44
C ASP A 44 10.87 -4.64 -1.79
N LEU A 45 10.83 -5.94 -2.10
CA LEU A 45 9.64 -6.59 -2.65
C LEU A 45 8.40 -6.48 -1.74
N ASP A 46 8.59 -6.48 -0.42
CA ASP A 46 7.49 -6.34 0.54
C ASP A 46 6.83 -4.97 0.40
N TRP A 47 7.64 -3.92 0.28
CA TRP A 47 7.15 -2.56 0.07
C TRP A 47 6.51 -2.38 -1.30
N ILE A 48 7.16 -2.84 -2.37
CA ILE A 48 6.63 -2.67 -3.73
C ILE A 48 5.25 -3.30 -3.86
N VAL A 49 5.10 -4.55 -3.44
CA VAL A 49 3.82 -5.28 -3.54
C VAL A 49 2.79 -4.70 -2.57
N SER A 50 3.18 -4.27 -1.37
CA SER A 50 2.21 -3.72 -0.41
C SER A 50 1.75 -2.31 -0.79
N ALA A 51 2.62 -1.48 -1.38
CA ALA A 51 2.23 -0.19 -1.94
C ALA A 51 1.24 -0.37 -3.11
N LEU A 52 1.47 -1.36 -3.98
CA LEU A 52 0.53 -1.71 -5.04
C LEU A 52 -0.83 -2.19 -4.49
N LEU A 53 -0.86 -2.81 -3.31
CA LEU A 53 -2.06 -3.47 -2.77
C LEU A 53 -2.71 -2.74 -1.59
N HIS A 54 -2.22 -1.55 -1.20
CA HIS A 54 -2.67 -0.90 0.03
C HIS A 54 -4.17 -0.58 0.04
N ASP A 55 -4.74 -0.29 -1.13
CA ASP A 55 -6.17 0.01 -1.34
C ASP A 55 -6.94 -1.13 -2.03
N ILE A 56 -6.41 -2.36 -2.08
CA ILE A 56 -7.13 -3.47 -2.72
C ILE A 56 -8.51 -3.74 -2.07
N GLY A 57 -8.67 -3.38 -0.80
CA GLY A 57 -9.92 -3.51 -0.05
C GLY A 57 -11.01 -2.49 -0.40
N ASP A 58 -10.74 -1.41 -1.15
CA ASP A 58 -11.66 -0.29 -1.30
C ASP A 58 -13.03 -0.66 -1.88
N GLY A 59 -13.04 -1.54 -2.88
CA GLY A 59 -14.28 -1.96 -3.54
C GLY A 59 -15.14 -2.91 -2.71
N LEU A 60 -14.57 -3.52 -1.65
CA LEU A 60 -15.23 -4.57 -0.87
C LEU A 60 -15.49 -4.15 0.58
N ALA A 61 -14.65 -3.29 1.15
CA ALA A 61 -14.66 -2.91 2.56
C ALA A 61 -14.29 -1.43 2.74
N PRO A 62 -14.96 -0.46 2.08
CA PRO A 62 -14.55 0.96 2.08
C PRO A 62 -14.54 1.65 3.45
N GLN A 63 -15.15 1.06 4.48
CA GLN A 63 -15.14 1.61 5.84
C GLN A 63 -13.97 1.10 6.70
N ASN A 64 -13.21 0.14 6.18
CA ASN A 64 -12.11 -0.53 6.87
C ASN A 64 -11.13 -1.15 5.85
N HIS A 65 -10.93 -0.46 4.73
CA HIS A 65 -10.24 -0.98 3.55
C HIS A 65 -8.77 -1.23 3.89
N ASP A 66 -8.16 -0.32 4.65
CA ASP A 66 -6.83 -0.42 5.24
C ASP A 66 -6.59 -1.75 5.95
N ARG A 67 -7.46 -2.10 6.90
CA ARG A 67 -7.39 -3.36 7.63
C ARG A 67 -7.66 -4.55 6.73
N PHE A 68 -8.59 -4.44 5.79
CA PHE A 68 -8.87 -5.51 4.83
C PHE A 68 -7.63 -5.80 3.96
N SER A 69 -7.03 -4.77 3.36
CA SER A 69 -5.83 -4.87 2.53
C SER A 69 -4.65 -5.43 3.33
N ALA A 70 -4.50 -5.00 4.59
CA ALA A 70 -3.47 -5.53 5.48
C ALA A 70 -3.63 -7.04 5.69
N GLU A 71 -4.84 -7.55 5.92
CA GLU A 71 -5.06 -9.00 6.09
C GLU A 71 -4.76 -9.82 4.82
N VAL A 72 -4.87 -9.23 3.64
CA VAL A 72 -4.51 -9.89 2.37
C VAL A 72 -3.00 -10.16 2.29
N ILE A 73 -2.17 -9.20 2.71
CA ILE A 73 -0.70 -9.28 2.62
C ILE A 73 -0.04 -9.87 3.88
N ARG A 74 -0.67 -9.75 5.05
CA ARG A 74 -0.14 -10.13 6.38
C ARG A 74 0.55 -11.49 6.43
N PRO A 75 0.05 -12.56 5.76
CA PRO A 75 0.73 -13.84 5.82
C PRO A 75 2.09 -13.89 5.10
N TYR A 76 2.43 -12.90 4.29
CA TYR A 76 3.50 -13.00 3.29
C TYR A 76 4.59 -11.94 3.42
N VAL A 77 4.34 -10.85 4.14
CA VAL A 77 5.26 -9.69 4.22
C VAL A 77 5.61 -9.35 5.67
N ARG A 78 6.61 -8.48 5.85
CA ARG A 78 7.01 -7.99 7.18
C ARG A 78 5.86 -7.42 7.99
N GLU A 79 5.97 -7.55 9.31
CA GLU A 79 5.05 -6.95 10.29
C GLU A 79 5.00 -5.42 10.16
N GLU A 80 6.16 -4.77 9.97
CA GLU A 80 6.25 -3.33 9.68
C GLU A 80 5.34 -2.92 8.52
N VAL A 81 5.47 -3.59 7.38
CA VAL A 81 4.74 -3.26 6.15
C VAL A 81 3.26 -3.52 6.33
N THR A 82 2.90 -4.63 6.96
CA THR A 82 1.51 -4.94 7.30
C THR A 82 0.90 -3.89 8.22
N TRP A 83 1.65 -3.46 9.24
CA TRP A 83 1.20 -2.43 10.17
C TRP A 83 0.98 -1.10 9.45
N VAL A 84 1.88 -0.72 8.55
CA VAL A 84 1.71 0.49 7.73
C VAL A 84 0.46 0.39 6.88
N ILE A 85 0.22 -0.70 6.16
CA ILE A 85 -1.01 -0.84 5.36
C ILE A 85 -2.26 -0.85 6.26
N GLU A 86 -2.22 -1.46 7.44
CA GLU A 86 -3.36 -1.47 8.36
C GLU A 86 -3.74 -0.07 8.87
N HIS A 87 -2.79 0.86 8.89
CA HIS A 87 -2.96 2.19 9.47
C HIS A 87 -2.84 3.33 8.46
N HIS A 88 -2.57 3.07 7.19
CA HIS A 88 -2.31 4.13 6.22
C HIS A 88 -3.51 5.10 6.11
N GLY A 89 -4.75 4.60 6.19
CA GLY A 89 -5.96 5.43 6.08
C GLY A 89 -6.02 6.57 7.11
N ILE A 90 -5.67 6.30 8.38
CA ILE A 90 -5.64 7.33 9.42
C ILE A 90 -4.39 8.22 9.33
N PHE A 91 -3.27 7.75 8.77
CA PHE A 91 -2.09 8.57 8.55
C PHE A 91 -2.26 9.54 7.36
N GLN A 92 -2.97 9.10 6.32
CA GLN A 92 -3.29 9.87 5.13
C GLN A 92 -4.28 11.02 5.44
N MET A 93 -5.04 10.94 6.54
CA MET A 93 -6.01 11.97 6.95
C MET A 93 -5.42 13.39 7.05
N ILE A 94 -4.13 13.54 7.33
CA ILE A 94 -3.46 14.86 7.32
C ILE A 94 -3.74 15.64 6.02
N TYR A 95 -3.79 14.95 4.89
CA TYR A 95 -3.86 15.59 3.58
C TYR A 95 -5.27 16.05 3.21
N TYR A 96 -6.33 15.45 3.76
CA TYR A 96 -7.71 15.73 3.31
C TYR A 96 -8.75 15.91 4.42
N ALA A 97 -8.46 15.56 5.69
CA ALA A 97 -9.44 15.65 6.80
C ALA A 97 -10.03 17.05 6.99
N HIS A 98 -9.24 18.09 6.70
CA HIS A 98 -9.65 19.48 6.77
C HIS A 98 -10.82 19.84 5.82
N HIS A 99 -11.02 19.09 4.73
CA HIS A 99 -12.17 19.25 3.84
C HIS A 99 -13.48 18.71 4.43
N TYR A 100 -13.41 17.82 5.42
CA TYR A 100 -14.56 17.15 6.05
C TYR A 100 -14.80 17.59 7.50
N GLY A 101 -13.97 18.48 8.04
CA GLY A 101 -14.01 18.89 9.44
C GLY A 101 -13.63 17.75 10.41
N TRP A 102 -12.86 16.77 9.92
CA TRP A 102 -12.31 15.69 10.73
C TRP A 102 -10.98 16.10 11.37
N GLU A 103 -10.53 15.32 12.36
CA GLU A 103 -9.26 15.60 13.03
C GLU A 103 -8.06 15.12 12.19
N PRO A 104 -7.21 16.03 11.67
CA PRO A 104 -6.11 15.64 10.77
C PRO A 104 -5.04 14.82 11.50
N ASP A 105 -4.73 15.15 12.76
CA ASP A 105 -3.65 14.52 13.53
C ASP A 105 -4.12 13.27 14.31
N ALA A 106 -5.20 12.62 13.88
CA ALA A 106 -5.74 11.42 14.55
C ALA A 106 -4.73 10.25 14.64
N ARG A 107 -3.71 10.25 13.79
CA ARG A 107 -2.57 9.32 13.82
C ARG A 107 -1.70 9.44 15.08
N GLU A 108 -1.70 10.58 15.77
CA GLU A 108 -0.83 10.83 16.93
C GLU A 108 -1.09 9.86 18.10
N LYS A 109 -2.26 9.20 18.12
CA LYS A 109 -2.51 8.09 19.05
C LYS A 109 -1.53 6.91 18.90
N PHE A 110 -0.79 6.84 17.79
CA PHE A 110 0.23 5.84 17.50
C PHE A 110 1.66 6.36 17.61
N ARG A 111 1.87 7.59 18.12
CA ARG A 111 3.18 8.28 18.16
C ARG A 111 4.34 7.42 18.69
N ASP A 112 4.04 6.56 19.67
CA ASP A 112 5.02 5.70 20.35
C ASP A 112 5.22 4.32 19.66
N ASN A 113 4.51 4.05 18.55
CA ASN A 113 4.69 2.81 17.79
C ASN A 113 5.98 2.90 16.94
N ILE A 114 6.78 1.84 16.97
CA ILE A 114 8.05 1.76 16.25
C ILE A 114 7.92 1.91 14.72
N TYR A 115 6.74 1.61 14.16
CA TYR A 115 6.45 1.70 12.73
C TYR A 115 5.82 3.05 12.31
N PHE A 116 5.63 3.99 13.25
CA PHE A 116 5.00 5.28 12.97
C PHE A 116 5.69 6.02 11.83
N LYS A 117 7.03 6.09 11.85
CA LYS A 117 7.79 6.82 10.83
C LYS A 117 7.64 6.17 9.45
N SER A 118 7.68 4.84 9.37
CA SER A 118 7.47 4.12 8.12
C SER A 118 6.09 4.39 7.52
N CYS A 119 5.05 4.57 8.35
CA CYS A 119 3.71 4.90 7.87
C CYS A 119 3.58 6.37 7.43
N GLU A 120 4.19 7.29 8.16
CA GLU A 120 4.30 8.70 7.73
C GLU A 120 5.00 8.81 6.38
N ASP A 121 6.15 8.15 6.23
CA ASP A 121 6.94 8.18 5.00
C ASP A 121 6.21 7.53 3.83
N PHE A 122 5.49 6.42 4.07
CA PHE A 122 4.65 5.75 3.07
C PHE A 122 3.54 6.69 2.56
N CYS A 123 2.80 7.32 3.47
CA CYS A 123 1.71 8.23 3.12
C CYS A 123 2.24 9.46 2.37
N GLU A 124 3.36 10.04 2.79
CA GLU A 124 3.95 11.21 2.14
C GLU A 124 4.51 10.91 0.75
N ARG A 125 5.30 9.83 0.63
CA ARG A 125 6.11 9.59 -0.57
C ARG A 125 5.36 8.81 -1.64
N TRP A 126 4.50 7.88 -1.25
CA TRP A 126 3.95 6.89 -2.18
C TRP A 126 2.45 6.95 -2.31
N ASP A 127 1.68 6.97 -1.21
CA ASP A 127 0.21 6.94 -1.28
C ASP A 127 -0.35 8.31 -1.72
N GLN A 128 -0.22 9.37 -0.92
CA GLN A 128 -0.80 10.67 -1.26
C GLN A 128 -0.25 11.28 -2.56
N ALA A 129 0.98 10.92 -2.94
CA ALA A 129 1.62 11.38 -4.18
C ALA A 129 1.08 10.67 -5.44
N SER A 130 0.25 9.64 -5.31
CA SER A 130 -0.18 8.76 -6.41
C SER A 130 -1.56 9.08 -6.96
N PHE A 131 -1.89 10.37 -7.07
CA PHE A 131 -3.13 10.87 -7.66
C PHE A 131 -2.90 11.74 -8.91
N ASP A 132 -1.73 11.60 -9.55
CA ASP A 132 -1.26 12.48 -10.62
C ASP A 132 -1.62 11.90 -12.00
N PRO A 133 -2.53 12.51 -12.79
CA PRO A 133 -2.90 12.00 -14.11
C PRO A 133 -1.76 12.03 -15.12
N ASP A 134 -0.70 12.81 -14.88
CA ASP A 134 0.44 12.96 -15.79
C ASP A 134 1.66 12.15 -15.36
N TYR A 135 1.62 11.47 -14.20
CA TYR A 135 2.76 10.69 -13.72
C TYR A 135 2.91 9.38 -14.51
N PRO A 136 4.09 9.11 -15.12
CA PRO A 136 4.31 7.85 -15.84
C PRO A 136 4.48 6.69 -14.85
N PHE A 137 3.63 5.67 -14.93
CA PHE A 137 3.67 4.47 -14.09
C PHE A 137 3.88 3.18 -14.89
N GLU A 138 4.41 2.16 -14.23
CA GLU A 138 4.59 0.82 -14.81
C GLU A 138 3.26 0.08 -14.92
N SER A 139 3.15 -0.84 -15.87
CA SER A 139 1.92 -1.61 -16.10
C SER A 139 1.71 -2.73 -15.06
N ILE A 140 0.51 -3.31 -15.00
CA ILE A 140 0.26 -4.44 -14.11
C ILE A 140 1.16 -5.64 -14.43
N GLU A 141 1.46 -5.89 -15.71
CA GLU A 141 2.33 -6.97 -16.17
C GLU A 141 3.76 -6.82 -15.65
N PHE A 142 4.22 -5.59 -15.43
CA PHE A 142 5.51 -5.31 -14.80
C PHE A 142 5.55 -5.81 -13.35
N PHE A 143 4.45 -5.65 -12.61
CA PHE A 143 4.35 -6.08 -11.21
C PHE A 143 3.96 -7.56 -11.04
N GLU A 144 3.39 -8.21 -12.06
CA GLU A 144 2.95 -9.60 -11.95
C GLU A 144 4.00 -10.57 -11.40
N PRO A 145 5.28 -10.57 -11.85
CA PRO A 145 6.30 -11.45 -11.29
C PRO A 145 6.53 -11.21 -9.79
N MET A 146 6.47 -9.94 -9.37
CA MET A 146 6.67 -9.53 -7.97
C MET A 146 5.51 -10.01 -7.07
N ILE A 147 4.28 -9.83 -7.53
CA ILE A 147 3.08 -10.34 -6.84
C ILE A 147 3.18 -11.86 -6.71
N ARG A 148 3.49 -12.56 -7.80
CA ARG A 148 3.62 -14.02 -7.81
C ARG A 148 4.70 -14.49 -6.84
N GLU A 149 5.83 -13.80 -6.76
CA GLU A 149 6.89 -14.12 -5.82
C GLU A 149 6.41 -13.98 -4.35
N VAL A 150 5.81 -12.84 -3.98
CA VAL A 150 5.30 -12.64 -2.61
C VAL A 150 4.25 -13.68 -2.22
N PHE A 151 3.26 -13.91 -3.07
CA PHE A 151 2.18 -14.86 -2.77
C PHE A 151 2.58 -16.33 -2.94
N SER A 152 3.79 -16.61 -3.43
CA SER A 152 4.38 -17.97 -3.42
C SER A 152 5.05 -18.33 -2.09
N ARG A 153 5.32 -17.33 -1.24
CA ARG A 153 5.96 -17.53 0.06
C ARG A 153 5.11 -18.43 0.95
N LYS A 154 5.77 -19.18 1.82
CA LYS A 154 5.09 -19.93 2.87
C LYS A 154 4.42 -18.92 3.83
N ALA A 155 3.10 -19.07 3.99
CA ALA A 155 2.32 -18.20 4.88
C ALA A 155 2.88 -18.25 6.31
N TYR A 156 3.03 -17.07 6.91
CA TYR A 156 3.55 -16.83 8.26
C TYR A 156 4.96 -17.39 8.48
N ASP A 157 5.77 -17.49 7.43
CA ASP A 157 7.18 -17.87 7.57
C ASP A 157 7.95 -16.75 8.31
N PRO A 158 8.59 -17.04 9.46
CA PRO A 158 9.32 -16.05 10.23
C PRO A 158 10.41 -15.32 9.44
N GLN A 159 10.95 -15.94 8.38
CA GLN A 159 11.91 -15.30 7.48
C GLN A 159 11.35 -14.02 6.84
N TYR A 160 10.05 -13.99 6.54
CA TYR A 160 9.40 -12.83 5.90
C TYR A 160 8.67 -11.94 6.91
N ILE A 161 8.05 -12.51 7.95
CA ILE A 161 7.27 -11.72 8.92
C ILE A 161 8.16 -10.75 9.72
N GLN A 162 9.35 -11.16 10.15
CA GLN A 162 10.34 -10.27 10.82
C GLN A 162 9.71 -9.34 11.89
N SER A 163 8.91 -9.90 12.81
CA SER A 163 8.25 -9.12 13.87
C SER A 163 9.23 -8.28 14.68
N GLY A 164 8.84 -7.04 14.98
CA GLY A 164 9.64 -6.05 15.72
C GLY A 164 10.81 -5.44 14.93
N VAL A 165 10.94 -5.71 13.63
CA VAL A 165 12.02 -5.16 12.79
C VAL A 165 11.50 -3.96 12.00
N VAL A 166 12.21 -2.83 12.10
CA VAL A 166 11.98 -1.62 11.30
C VAL A 166 13.07 -1.55 10.24
N LYS A 167 12.71 -1.73 8.97
CA LYS A 167 13.62 -1.45 7.85
C LYS A 167 13.43 -0.06 7.27
N GLY A 168 12.24 0.52 7.44
CA GLY A 168 11.88 1.80 6.85
C GLY A 168 11.74 1.73 5.34
N LEU A 169 11.49 2.90 4.75
CA LEU A 169 11.55 3.11 3.31
C LEU A 169 13.01 3.42 2.91
N PRO A 170 13.40 3.18 1.64
CA PRO A 170 14.73 3.57 1.14
C PRO A 170 15.01 5.05 1.36
N GLU A 171 16.28 5.40 1.61
CA GLU A 171 16.71 6.80 1.65
C GLU A 171 16.57 7.43 0.27
N VAL A 172 16.03 8.65 0.21
CA VAL A 172 15.98 9.42 -1.04
C VAL A 172 17.39 9.94 -1.31
N THR A 173 18.09 9.37 -2.30
CA THR A 173 19.34 9.94 -2.78
C THR A 173 19.04 11.16 -3.65
N GLU A 174 19.54 12.34 -3.24
CA GLU A 174 19.51 13.58 -4.03
C GLU A 174 20.23 13.46 -5.39
#